data_AF-A0A2H0RUM2-F1
#
_entry.id   AF-A0A2H0RUM2-F1
#
_cell.length_a   1.000
_cell.length_b   1.000
_cell.length_c   1.000
_cell.angle_alpha   90.00
_cell.angle_beta   90.00
_cell.angle_gamma   90.00
#
_symmetry.space_group_name_H-M   'P 1'
#
loop_
_entity.id
_entity.type
_entity.pdbx_description
1 polymer ?
#
loop_
_entity_poly.entity_id
_entity_poly.type
_entity_poly.pdbx_seq_one_letter_code
_entity_poly.pdbx_strand_id
1 'polypeptide(L)' 'MKRNNLKLIIENEGITEPELSTSSGVSVTTINRAANHRHDCTPKTKSKIVAGLNKITERHYERCEVFPELT' A
#
# COMPACT_ATOMS: atom_id res chain seq x y z
N MET A 1 14.37 -5.35 -9.09
CA MET A 1 13.30 -5.38 -8.08
C MET A 1 12.08 -4.69 -8.65
N LYS A 2 10.90 -5.32 -8.60
CA LYS A 2 9.66 -4.66 -8.99
C LYS A 2 9.41 -3.50 -8.00
N ARG A 3 9.57 -2.26 -8.46
CA ARG A 3 9.30 -1.07 -7.65
C ARG A 3 7.79 -0.85 -7.63
N ASN A 4 7.22 -0.74 -6.43
CA ASN A 4 5.87 -0.24 -6.21
C ASN A 4 5.95 1.17 -5.61
N ASN A 5 4.84 1.90 -5.60
CA ASN A 5 4.82 3.30 -5.16
C ASN A 5 4.32 3.45 -3.72
N LEU A 6 3.99 2.35 -3.03
CA LEU A 6 3.34 2.38 -1.72
C LEU A 6 4.11 3.23 -0.71
N LYS A 7 5.44 3.04 -0.62
CA LYS A 7 6.27 3.78 0.33
C LYS A 7 6.26 5.29 0.07
N LEU A 8 6.38 5.69 -1.20
CA LEU A 8 6.35 7.10 -1.59
C LEU A 8 4.98 7.73 -1.31
N ILE A 9 3.90 6.98 -1.55
CA ILE A 9 2.54 7.45 -1.32
C ILE A 9 2.30 7.67 0.18
N ILE A 10 2.64 6.71 1.05
CA ILE A 10 2.44 6.89 2.49
C ILE A 10 3.29 8.04 3.05
N GLU A 11 4.53 8.22 2.57
CA GLU A 11 5.40 9.34 2.98
C GLU A 11 4.84 10.70 2.52
N ASN A 12 4.35 10.79 1.28
CA ASN A 12 3.78 12.03 0.74
C ASN A 12 2.44 12.42 1.38
N GLU A 13 1.62 11.44 1.75
CA GLU A 13 0.33 11.64 2.42
C GLU A 13 0.49 11.79 3.95
N GLY A 14 1.72 11.65 4.48
CA GLY A 14 1.98 11.73 5.92
C GLY A 14 1.37 10.59 6.73
N ILE A 15 1.16 9.42 6.11
CA ILE A 15 0.52 8.25 6.71
C ILE A 15 1.57 7.32 7.30
N THR A 16 1.32 6.86 8.53
CA THR A 16 2.14 5.83 9.17
C THR A 16 1.64 4.41 8.83
N GLU A 17 2.54 3.42 8.83
CA GLU A 17 2.15 2.03 8.58
C GLU A 17 1.13 1.47 9.59
N PRO A 18 1.14 1.84 10.90
CA PRO A 18 0.08 1.48 11.84
C PRO A 18 -1.31 2.02 11.47
N GLU A 19 -1.40 3.25 10.96
CA GLU A 19 -2.67 3.84 10.51
C GLU A 19 -3.21 3.09 9.29
N LEU A 20 -2.35 2.84 8.31
CA LEU A 20 -2.71 2.06 7.14
C LEU A 20 -3.08 0.61 7.51
N SER A 21 -2.42 0.03 8.49
CA SER A 21 -2.74 -1.31 9.03
C SER A 21 -4.16 -1.35 9.58
N THR A 22 -4.51 -0.35 10.38
CA THR A 22 -5.85 -0.23 10.98
C THR A 22 -6.92 -0.06 9.91
N SER A 23 -6.68 0.82 8.93
CA SER A 23 -7.65 1.10 7.86
C SER A 23 -7.86 -0.07 6.88
N SER A 24 -6.77 -0.76 6.51
CA SER A 24 -6.80 -1.86 5.53
C SER A 24 -7.12 -3.23 6.13
N GLY A 25 -6.98 -3.39 7.45
CA GLY A 25 -7.06 -4.70 8.13
C GLY A 25 -5.93 -5.65 7.73
N VAL A 26 -4.80 -5.10 7.25
CA VAL A 26 -3.58 -5.84 6.89
C VAL A 26 -2.54 -5.56 7.97
N SER A 27 -1.79 -6.57 8.42
CA SER A 27 -0.81 -6.36 9.49
C SER A 27 0.29 -5.36 9.09
N VAL A 28 0.76 -4.57 10.06
CA VAL A 28 1.88 -3.62 9.91
C VAL A 28 3.09 -4.29 9.25
N THR A 29 3.43 -5.52 9.67
CA THR A 29 4.53 -6.29 9.08
C THR A 29 4.35 -6.56 7.59
N THR A 30 3.11 -6.83 7.16
CA THR A 30 2.81 -7.07 5.74
C THR A 30 2.88 -5.77 4.94
N ILE A 31 2.38 -4.66 5.49
CA ILE A 31 2.49 -3.33 4.88
C ILE A 31 3.96 -2.94 4.73
N ASN A 32 4.76 -3.10 5.77
CA ASN A 32 6.19 -2.78 5.75
C ASN A 32 6.95 -3.64 4.71
N ARG A 33 6.62 -4.93 4.61
CA ARG A 33 7.19 -5.82 3.56
C ARG A 33 6.79 -5.37 2.15
N ALA A 34 5.53 -4.96 1.97
CA ALA A 34 5.01 -4.45 0.71
C ALA A 34 5.72 -3.14 0.31
N ALA A 35 5.81 -2.19 1.25
CA ALA A 35 6.42 -0.87 1.04
C ALA A 35 7.91 -0.96 0.72
N ASN A 36 8.64 -1.88 1.36
CA ASN A 36 10.08 -2.06 1.14
C ASN A 36 10.44 -3.04 0.01
N HIS A 37 9.48 -3.43 -0.84
CA HIS A 37 9.68 -4.40 -1.94
C HIS A 37 10.29 -5.74 -1.51
N ARG A 38 10.14 -6.13 -0.24
CA ARG A 38 10.76 -7.35 0.30
C ARG A 38 9.97 -8.60 -0.09
N HIS A 39 8.68 -8.46 -0.37
CA HIS A 39 7.83 -9.55 -0.81
C HIS A 39 6.68 -9.06 -1.67
N ASP A 40 6.38 -9.78 -2.76
CA ASP A 40 5.22 -9.47 -3.57
C ASP A 40 3.96 -9.94 -2.83
N CYS A 41 3.04 -9.01 -2.59
CA CYS A 41 1.81 -9.33 -1.89
C CYS A 41 0.78 -9.93 -2.85
N THR A 42 -0.07 -10.81 -2.33
CA THR A 42 -1.18 -11.35 -3.13
C THR A 42 -2.07 -10.23 -3.67
N PRO A 43 -2.76 -10.42 -4.82
CA PRO A 43 -3.67 -9.42 -5.36
C PRO A 43 -4.73 -8.96 -4.33
N LYS A 44 -5.24 -9.88 -3.52
CA LYS A 44 -6.20 -9.58 -2.44
C LYS A 44 -5.61 -8.64 -1.40
N THR A 45 -4.36 -8.86 -0.98
CA THR A 45 -3.66 -7.98 -0.04
C THR A 45 -3.42 -6.60 -0.65
N LYS A 46 -3.00 -6.53 -1.92
CA LYS A 46 -2.82 -5.26 -2.65
C LYS A 46 -4.12 -4.44 -2.66
N SER A 47 -5.25 -5.08 -2.99
CA SER A 47 -6.56 -4.41 -3.00
C SER A 47 -6.97 -3.91 -1.61
N LYS A 48 -6.70 -4.67 -0.54
CA LYS A 48 -6.97 -4.22 0.84
C LYS A 48 -6.14 -2.99 1.22
N ILE A 49 -4.86 -2.97 0.84
CA ILE A 49 -3.97 -1.83 1.10
C ILE A 49 -4.47 -0.58 0.38
N VAL A 50 -4.81 -0.69 -0.91
CA VAL A 50 -5.36 0.43 -1.70
C VAL A 50 -6.68 0.92 -1.12
N ALA A 51 -7.59 0.01 -0.75
CA ALA A 51 -8.83 0.38 -0.08
C ALA A 51 -8.59 1.06 1.28
N GLY A 52 -7.54 0.66 2.00
CA GLY A 52 -7.12 1.32 3.24
C GLY A 52 -6.60 2.73 3.01
N LEU A 53 -5.77 2.94 1.99
CA LEU A 53 -5.29 4.25 1.56
C LEU A 53 -6.44 5.19 1.19
N ASN A 54 -7.39 4.70 0.39
CA ASN A 54 -8.54 5.52 -0.07
C ASN A 54 -9.54 5.85 1.05
N LYS A 55 -9.45 5.21 2.22
CA LYS A 55 -10.26 5.56 3.40
C LYS A 55 -9.63 6.64 4.26
N ILE A 56 -8.31 6.76 4.25
CA ILE A 56 -7.56 7.68 5.11
C ILE A 56 -7.07 8.92 4.35
N THR A 57 -6.97 8.82 3.03
CA THR A 57 -6.64 9.95 2.16
C THR A 57 -7.90 10.57 1.59
N GLU A 58 -7.85 11.86 1.24
CA GLU A 58 -8.89 12.54 0.47
C GLU A 58 -8.81 12.22 -1.04
N ARG A 59 -7.85 11.36 -1.43
CA ARG A 59 -7.58 10.96 -2.81
C ARG A 59 -8.09 9.56 -3.09
N HIS A 60 -8.31 9.30 -4.38
CA HIS A 60 -8.61 7.96 -4.86
C HIS A 60 -7.41 7.42 -5.62
N TYR A 61 -6.77 6.39 -5.05
CA TYR A 61 -5.68 5.65 -5.65
C TYR A 61 -6.21 4.40 -6.35
N GLU A 62 -5.76 4.16 -7.57
CA GLU A 62 -5.95 2.90 -8.26
C GLU A 62 -4.86 1.88 -7.90
N ARG A 63 -5.19 0.59 -8.05
CA ARG A 63 -4.25 -0.50 -7.72
C ARG A 63 -2.97 -0.44 -8.55
N CYS A 64 -3.05 -0.04 -9.82
CA CYS A 64 -1.90 0.10 -10.71
C CYS A 64 -1.00 1.28 -10.36
N GLU A 65 -1.55 2.34 -9.76
CA GLU A 65 -0.77 3.50 -9.29
C GLU A 65 0.06 3.13 -8.06
N VAL A 66 -0.50 2.34 -7.13
CA VAL A 66 0.20 1.89 -5.93
C VAL A 66 1.11 0.70 -6.23
N PHE A 67 0.64 -0.26 -7.02
CA PHE A 67 1.31 -1.52 -7.36
C PHE A 67 1.32 -1.73 -8.88
N PRO A 68 2.19 -1.04 -9.63
CA PRO A 68 2.29 -1.21 -11.08
C PRO A 68 2.66 -2.64 -11.44
N GLU A 69 1.87 -3.27 -12.29
CA GLU A 69 2.20 -4.56 -12.89
C GLU A 69 3.27 -4.30 -13.96
N LEU A 70 4.51 -4.67 -13.67
CA LEU A 70 5.55 -4.76 -14.71
C LEU A 70 5.10 -5.85 -15.68
N THR A 71 4.59 -5.40 -16.82
CA THR A 71 4.40 -6.19 -18.04
C THR A 71 5.75 -6.63 -18.59
#